data_AF-A0A382KM89-F1
#
_entry.id   AF-A0A382KM89-F1
#
_cell.length_a   1.000
_cell.length_b   1.000
_cell.length_c   1.000
_cell.angle_alpha   90.00
_cell.angle_beta   90.00
_cell.angle_gamma   90.00
#
_symmetry.space_group_name_H-M   'P 1'
#
loop_
_entity.id
_entity.type
_entity.pdbx_description
1 polymer ?
#
loop_
_entity_poly.entity_id
_entity_poly.type
_entity_poly.pdbx_seq_one_letter_code
_entity_poly.pdbx_strand_id
1 'polypeptide(L)'
;MMKLRITVALFAALSTPVGAAETKKADKPIIKKPFLPLEAAKTMRVPKGFNVTLFAAEPDIKQPIGFCIDDRGRLWVAEANNYPDKKAGKNDHIIILEDTDGDGTHDKRIVFYDKLEYVCGIEVGFGGVWVMSLPNFYFIP
;
A
#
# COMPACT_ATOMS: atom_id res chain seq x y z
N MET A 1 -15.09 -71.92 23.61
CA MET A 1 -15.59 -70.70 24.30
C MET A 1 -14.38 -69.90 24.78
N MET A 2 -13.95 -68.91 24.00
CA MET A 2 -12.65 -68.24 24.14
C MET A 2 -12.87 -66.81 24.63
N LYS A 3 -12.28 -66.45 25.78
CA LYS A 3 -12.43 -65.13 26.42
C LYS A 3 -11.56 -64.09 25.70
N LEU A 4 -12.19 -63.07 25.14
CA LEU A 4 -11.54 -61.92 24.50
C LEU A 4 -11.02 -60.95 25.57
N ARG A 5 -9.71 -60.66 25.56
CA ARG A 5 -9.08 -59.61 26.39
C ARG A 5 -8.82 -58.40 25.50
N ILE A 6 -9.41 -57.25 25.84
CA ILE A 6 -9.19 -55.96 25.18
C ILE A 6 -8.04 -55.27 25.90
N THR A 7 -6.92 -55.08 25.21
CA THR A 7 -5.79 -54.26 25.70
C THR A 7 -5.94 -52.86 25.10
N VAL A 8 -6.22 -51.87 25.94
CA VAL A 8 -6.24 -50.45 25.53
C VAL A 8 -4.80 -49.93 25.58
N ALA A 9 -4.24 -49.59 24.42
CA ALA A 9 -2.95 -48.89 24.34
C ALA A 9 -3.17 -47.39 24.47
N LEU A 10 -2.70 -46.79 25.56
CA LEU A 10 -2.71 -45.35 25.78
C LEU A 10 -1.58 -44.72 24.95
N PHE A 11 -1.91 -44.11 23.81
CA PHE A 11 -0.97 -43.28 23.05
C PHE A 11 -0.84 -41.92 23.75
N ALA A 12 0.27 -41.70 24.46
CA ALA A 12 0.61 -40.39 25.00
C ALA A 12 0.99 -39.47 23.84
N ALA A 13 0.15 -38.47 23.55
CA ALA A 13 0.50 -37.38 22.66
C ALA A 13 1.61 -36.54 23.32
N LEU A 14 2.84 -36.63 22.81
CA LEU A 14 3.88 -35.66 23.13
C LEU A 14 3.46 -34.31 22.55
N SER A 15 2.88 -33.45 23.38
CA SER A 15 2.76 -32.03 23.09
C SER A 15 4.17 -31.43 23.13
N THR A 16 4.79 -31.22 21.97
CA THR A 16 5.91 -30.29 21.90
C THR A 16 5.37 -28.90 22.20
N PRO A 17 5.88 -28.19 23.23
CA PRO A 17 5.54 -26.80 23.38
C PRO A 17 6.12 -26.07 22.17
N VAL A 18 5.24 -25.50 21.34
CA VAL A 18 5.65 -24.45 20.40
C VAL A 18 6.12 -23.30 21.28
N GLY A 19 7.42 -23.26 21.54
CA GLY A 19 8.05 -22.10 22.13
C GLY A 19 7.77 -20.93 21.19
N ALA A 20 7.03 -19.93 21.67
CA ALA A 20 7.00 -18.63 21.02
C ALA A 20 8.45 -18.14 20.99
N ALA A 21 9.11 -18.27 19.83
CA ALA A 21 10.39 -17.65 19.62
C ALA A 21 10.16 -16.15 19.83
N GLU A 22 10.75 -15.60 20.90
CA GLU A 22 10.86 -14.15 21.04
C GLU A 22 11.55 -13.65 19.78
N THR A 23 10.80 -13.02 18.88
CA THR A 23 11.38 -12.25 17.80
C THR A 23 12.14 -11.11 18.46
N LYS A 24 13.46 -11.28 18.62
CA LYS A 24 14.36 -10.17 18.92
C LYS A 24 13.96 -9.03 17.99
N LYS A 25 13.46 -7.93 18.57
CA LYS A 25 13.10 -6.72 17.83
C LYS A 25 14.35 -6.31 17.08
N ALA A 26 14.38 -6.57 15.78
CA ALA A 26 15.52 -6.21 14.95
C ALA A 26 15.76 -4.71 15.14
N ASP A 27 16.99 -4.32 15.48
CA ASP A 27 17.39 -2.93 15.53
C ASP A 27 17.11 -2.33 14.15
N LYS A 28 16.03 -1.55 14.06
CA LYS A 28 15.67 -0.89 12.80
C LYS A 28 16.81 0.09 12.51
N PRO A 29 17.46 0.00 11.34
CA PRO A 29 18.50 0.96 11.00
C PRO A 29 17.90 2.38 11.03
N ILE A 30 18.49 3.25 11.86
CA ILE A 30 18.08 4.66 11.92
C ILE A 30 18.61 5.31 10.64
N ILE A 31 17.71 5.61 9.72
CA ILE A 31 18.04 6.33 8.48
C ILE A 31 18.31 7.80 8.86
N LYS A 32 19.58 8.22 8.84
CA LYS A 32 19.97 9.61 9.16
C LYS A 32 19.63 10.60 8.04
N LYS A 33 19.55 10.13 6.79
CA LYS A 33 19.23 10.94 5.61
C LYS A 33 18.30 10.15 4.68
N PRO A 34 17.19 10.75 4.21
CA PRO A 34 16.35 10.11 3.20
C PRO A 34 17.15 9.72 1.95
N PHE A 35 16.84 8.57 1.38
CA PHE A 35 17.43 8.15 0.11
C PHE A 35 16.86 8.99 -1.03
N LEU A 36 17.62 9.14 -2.12
CA LEU A 36 17.04 9.55 -3.40
C LEU A 36 16.08 8.46 -3.87
N PRO A 37 15.02 8.79 -4.62
CA PRO A 37 13.97 7.83 -5.00
C PRO A 37 14.50 6.55 -5.65
N LEU A 38 15.43 6.70 -6.60
CA LEU A 38 16.02 5.56 -7.30
C LEU A 38 16.91 4.70 -6.38
N GLU A 39 17.58 5.31 -5.42
CA GLU A 39 18.38 4.59 -4.42
C GLU A 39 17.49 3.86 -3.41
N ALA A 40 16.34 4.44 -3.05
CA ALA A 40 15.36 3.79 -2.19
C ALA A 40 14.82 2.50 -2.84
N ALA A 41 14.45 2.56 -4.12
CA ALA A 41 13.97 1.40 -4.87
C ALA A 41 14.99 0.24 -4.88
N LYS A 42 16.29 0.55 -5.02
CA LYS A 42 17.38 -0.46 -5.00
C LYS A 42 17.54 -1.17 -3.64
N THR A 43 17.04 -0.58 -2.56
CA THR A 43 17.11 -1.20 -1.22
C THR A 43 15.99 -2.18 -0.95
N MET A 44 14.95 -2.20 -1.79
CA MET A 44 13.81 -3.12 -1.64
C MET A 44 14.23 -4.55 -1.91
N ARG A 45 13.70 -5.48 -1.10
CA ARG A 45 13.90 -6.93 -1.28
C ARG A 45 12.61 -7.55 -1.77
N VAL A 46 12.68 -8.26 -2.88
CA VAL A 46 11.55 -8.95 -3.50
C VAL A 46 11.88 -10.43 -3.72
N PRO A 47 10.86 -11.32 -3.82
CA PRO A 47 11.08 -12.73 -4.12
C PRO A 47 11.77 -12.94 -5.49
N LYS A 48 12.35 -14.12 -5.69
CA LYS A 48 12.98 -14.47 -6.97
C LYS A 48 11.96 -14.37 -8.11
N GLY A 49 12.34 -13.70 -9.21
CA GLY A 49 11.49 -13.48 -10.38
C GLY A 49 10.71 -12.17 -10.36
N PHE A 50 10.76 -11.41 -9.27
CA PHE A 50 10.17 -10.07 -9.18
C PHE A 50 11.25 -8.99 -9.35
N ASN A 51 10.83 -7.85 -9.89
CA ASN A 51 11.66 -6.66 -10.04
C ASN A 51 10.92 -5.45 -9.47
N VAL A 52 11.67 -4.43 -9.03
CA VAL A 52 11.13 -3.15 -8.57
C VAL A 52 11.72 -2.06 -9.45
N THR A 53 10.85 -1.22 -10.00
CA THR A 53 11.21 -0.02 -10.75
C THR A 53 10.57 1.20 -10.10
N LEU A 54 11.15 2.38 -10.34
CA LEU A 54 10.61 3.64 -9.86
C LEU A 54 9.66 4.21 -10.92
N PHE A 55 8.36 4.26 -10.63
CA PHE A 55 7.36 4.83 -11.54
C PHE A 55 7.15 6.35 -11.33
N ALA A 56 7.05 6.76 -10.07
CA ALA A 56 6.84 8.15 -9.67
C ALA A 56 7.52 8.46 -8.33
N ALA A 57 7.91 9.72 -8.13
CA ALA A 57 8.58 10.19 -6.92
C ALA A 57 8.24 11.66 -6.66
N GLU A 58 8.68 12.19 -5.51
CA GLU A 58 8.64 13.63 -5.27
C GLU A 58 9.47 14.37 -6.33
N PRO A 59 9.00 15.52 -6.85
CA PRO A 59 7.85 16.30 -6.39
C PRO A 59 6.49 15.94 -7.00
N ASP A 60 6.43 14.98 -7.92
CA ASP A 60 5.23 14.67 -8.72
C ASP A 60 4.15 13.93 -7.92
N ILE A 61 4.55 13.16 -6.91
CA ILE A 61 3.65 12.51 -5.97
C ILE A 61 4.00 12.95 -4.54
N LYS A 62 2.99 13.36 -3.77
CA LYS A 62 3.16 13.80 -2.38
C LYS A 62 2.13 13.12 -1.48
N GLN A 63 2.61 12.55 -0.38
CA GLN A 63 1.78 11.93 0.66
C GLN A 63 0.66 11.02 0.10
N PRO A 64 0.99 10.02 -0.74
CA PRO A 64 -0.02 9.12 -1.28
C PRO A 64 -0.62 8.25 -0.17
N ILE A 65 -1.95 8.24 -0.05
CA ILE A 65 -2.67 7.41 0.93
C ILE A 65 -3.31 6.17 0.31
N GLY A 66 -3.61 6.24 -0.99
CA GLY A 66 -4.23 5.16 -1.75
C GLY A 66 -4.09 5.40 -3.24
N PHE A 67 -4.14 4.33 -4.03
CA PHE A 67 -4.08 4.40 -5.48
C PHE A 67 -4.88 3.26 -6.11
N CYS A 68 -5.29 3.46 -7.36
CA CYS A 68 -5.87 2.44 -8.23
C CYS A 68 -5.41 2.68 -9.68
N ILE A 69 -5.66 1.71 -10.55
CA ILE A 69 -5.29 1.79 -11.97
C ILE A 69 -6.59 1.72 -12.78
N ASP A 70 -6.74 2.60 -13.76
CA ASP A 70 -7.91 2.58 -14.65
C ASP A 70 -7.74 1.62 -15.84
N ASP A 71 -8.79 1.47 -16.64
CA ASP A 71 -8.82 0.62 -17.84
C ASP A 71 -7.86 1.07 -18.95
N ARG A 72 -7.34 2.30 -18.85
CA ARG A 72 -6.33 2.87 -19.74
C ARG A 72 -4.91 2.70 -19.22
N GLY A 73 -4.72 2.05 -18.07
CA GLY A 73 -3.41 1.82 -17.46
C GLY A 73 -2.83 3.04 -16.75
N ARG A 74 -3.64 4.09 -16.49
CA ARG A 74 -3.18 5.28 -15.75
C ARG A 74 -3.25 5.04 -14.25
N LEU A 75 -2.28 5.55 -13.52
CA LEU A 75 -2.23 5.44 -12.05
C LEU A 75 -2.95 6.63 -11.41
N TRP A 76 -4.04 6.33 -10.70
CA TRP A 76 -4.80 7.32 -9.95
C TRP A 76 -4.36 7.30 -8.49
N VAL A 77 -4.04 8.46 -7.92
CA VAL A 77 -3.48 8.57 -6.56
C VAL A 77 -4.27 9.59 -5.75
N ALA A 78 -4.62 9.22 -4.52
CA ALA A 78 -5.11 10.13 -3.51
C ALA A 78 -3.94 10.71 -2.69
N GLU A 79 -3.71 12.01 -2.79
CA GLU A 79 -2.68 12.77 -2.06
C GLU A 79 -3.29 13.45 -0.83
N ALA A 80 -2.79 13.12 0.36
CA ALA A 80 -3.20 13.71 1.63
C ALA A 80 -2.32 14.92 2.02
N ASN A 81 -2.26 15.92 1.15
CA ASN A 81 -1.39 17.09 1.31
C ASN A 81 -1.77 17.99 2.50
N ASN A 82 -2.99 17.86 3.03
CA ASN A 82 -3.39 18.62 4.20
C ASN A 82 -2.85 18.03 5.52
N TYR A 83 -2.36 16.79 5.54
CA TYR A 83 -1.91 16.14 6.77
C TYR A 83 -0.46 16.50 7.09
N PRO A 84 -0.09 16.79 8.35
CA PRO A 84 -0.92 16.82 9.56
C PRO A 84 -1.54 18.19 9.87
N ASP A 85 -1.29 19.21 9.04
CA ASP A 85 -1.72 20.58 9.32
C ASP A 85 -3.17 20.84 8.88
N LYS A 86 -4.08 20.73 9.84
CA LYS A 86 -5.51 21.02 9.66
C LYS A 86 -5.79 22.44 9.11
N LYS A 87 -4.84 23.38 9.23
CA LYS A 87 -4.99 24.75 8.71
C LYS A 87 -4.75 24.86 7.21
N ALA A 88 -4.18 23.82 6.58
CA ALA A 88 -3.96 23.78 5.13
C ALA A 88 -5.26 23.77 4.31
N GLY A 89 -6.41 23.55 4.95
CA GLY A 89 -7.72 23.59 4.31
C GLY A 89 -7.93 22.42 3.34
N LYS A 90 -8.76 22.66 2.33
CA LYS A 90 -9.07 21.68 1.28
C LYS A 90 -7.97 21.68 0.22
N ASN A 91 -6.94 20.87 0.44
CA ASN A 91 -5.77 20.76 -0.43
C ASN A 91 -5.39 19.31 -0.72
N ASP A 92 -6.24 18.35 -0.34
CA ASP A 92 -6.04 16.97 -0.73
C ASP A 92 -6.45 16.80 -2.19
N HIS A 93 -5.67 16.04 -2.94
CA HIS A 93 -5.83 15.89 -4.37
C HIS A 93 -6.13 14.46 -4.77
N ILE A 94 -6.89 14.31 -5.85
CA ILE A 94 -6.83 13.14 -6.72
C ILE A 94 -5.99 13.53 -7.92
N ILE A 95 -4.89 12.81 -8.14
CA ILE A 95 -4.03 13.00 -9.30
C ILE A 95 -4.04 11.76 -10.19
N ILE A 96 -3.71 11.96 -11.46
CA ILE A 96 -3.55 10.91 -12.45
C ILE A 96 -2.13 11.02 -12.99
N LEU A 97 -1.41 9.90 -12.96
CA LEU A 97 -0.10 9.75 -13.57
C LEU A 97 -0.24 8.81 -14.76
N GLU A 98 0.27 9.24 -15.91
CA GLU A 98 0.23 8.48 -17.15
C GLU A 98 1.66 8.34 -17.68
N ASP A 99 1.96 7.15 -18.19
CA ASP A 99 3.16 6.81 -18.92
C ASP A 99 2.72 6.63 -20.38
N THR A 100 3.09 7.55 -21.28
CA THR A 100 2.63 7.54 -22.67
C THR A 100 3.55 6.83 -23.64
N ASP A 101 4.79 6.55 -23.24
CA ASP A 101 5.78 5.85 -24.07
C ASP A 101 6.05 4.40 -23.61
N GLY A 102 5.52 4.01 -22.44
CA GLY A 102 5.58 2.66 -21.91
C GLY A 102 6.95 2.30 -21.32
N ASP A 103 7.77 3.29 -20.96
CA ASP A 103 9.10 3.06 -20.40
C ASP A 103 9.08 2.64 -18.91
N GLY A 104 7.90 2.68 -18.28
CA GLY A 104 7.70 2.34 -16.87
C GLY A 104 7.88 3.53 -15.92
N THR A 105 7.95 4.74 -16.46
CA THR A 105 8.02 6.02 -15.73
C THR A 105 6.88 6.91 -16.21
N HIS A 106 6.21 7.60 -15.29
CA HIS A 106 5.22 8.57 -15.72
C HIS A 106 5.86 9.76 -16.44
N ASP A 107 5.20 10.27 -17.48
CA ASP A 107 5.58 11.48 -18.22
C ASP A 107 4.53 12.59 -18.10
N LYS A 108 3.34 12.25 -17.63
CA LYS A 108 2.22 13.16 -17.45
C LYS A 108 1.67 13.09 -16.04
N ARG A 109 1.38 14.28 -15.51
CA ARG A 109 0.70 14.48 -14.23
C ARG A 109 -0.51 15.39 -14.43
N ILE A 110 -1.67 14.90 -14.00
CA ILE A 110 -2.94 15.64 -14.07
C ILE A 110 -3.52 15.73 -12.67
N VAL A 111 -3.92 16.93 -12.24
CA VAL A 111 -4.73 17.09 -11.04
C VAL A 111 -6.19 16.95 -11.46
N PHE A 112 -6.81 15.82 -11.09
CA PHE A 112 -8.20 15.54 -11.44
C PHE A 112 -9.18 16.29 -10.53
N TYR A 113 -8.87 16.35 -9.23
CA TYR A 113 -9.69 17.03 -8.26
C TYR A 113 -8.84 17.49 -7.07
N ASP A 114 -9.05 18.71 -6.57
CA ASP A 114 -8.15 19.35 -5.59
C ASP A 114 -8.87 19.96 -4.38
N LYS A 115 -10.14 19.64 -4.19
CA LYS A 115 -11.00 20.26 -3.17
C LYS A 115 -11.38 19.28 -2.05
N LEU A 116 -10.55 18.27 -1.81
CA LEU A 116 -10.78 17.27 -0.76
C LEU A 116 -10.17 17.69 0.56
N GLU A 117 -10.64 17.04 1.62
CA GLU A 117 -10.13 17.19 2.98
C GLU A 117 -10.10 15.83 3.68
N TYR A 118 -8.95 15.42 4.21
CA TYR A 118 -8.76 14.12 4.86
C TYR A 118 -9.15 12.95 3.94
N VAL A 119 -8.55 12.91 2.76
CA VAL A 119 -8.71 11.78 1.85
C VAL A 119 -8.18 10.49 2.49
N CYS A 120 -8.96 9.43 2.39
CA CYS A 120 -8.70 8.15 3.04
C CYS A 120 -8.68 6.97 2.05
N GLY A 121 -9.27 7.14 0.85
CA GLY A 121 -9.36 6.07 -0.13
C GLY A 121 -9.89 6.55 -1.47
N ILE A 122 -9.62 5.77 -2.51
CA ILE A 122 -9.93 6.06 -3.91
C ILE A 122 -10.26 4.75 -4.64
N GLU A 123 -11.25 4.77 -5.53
CA GLU A 123 -11.53 3.68 -6.48
C GLU A 123 -12.13 4.26 -7.77
N VAL A 124 -11.56 3.94 -8.93
CA VAL A 124 -12.11 4.36 -10.24
C VAL A 124 -13.28 3.46 -10.61
N GLY A 125 -14.38 4.04 -11.11
CA GLY A 125 -15.52 3.25 -11.55
C GLY A 125 -16.68 4.09 -12.05
N PHE A 126 -17.56 3.47 -12.85
CA PHE A 126 -18.78 4.10 -13.36
C PHE A 126 -18.57 5.44 -14.06
N GLY A 127 -17.43 5.60 -14.75
CA GLY A 127 -17.10 6.82 -15.50
C GLY A 127 -16.54 7.97 -14.67
N GLY A 128 -16.27 7.76 -13.38
CA GLY A 128 -15.64 8.75 -12.50
C GLY A 128 -14.79 8.08 -11.43
N VAL A 129 -14.67 8.73 -10.28
CA VAL A 129 -13.91 8.22 -9.13
C VAL A 129 -14.72 8.30 -7.84
N TRP A 130 -14.70 7.21 -7.09
CA TRP A 130 -15.22 7.11 -5.73
C TRP A 130 -14.13 7.49 -4.75
N VAL A 131 -14.42 8.43 -3.85
CA VAL A 131 -13.44 8.96 -2.92
C VAL A 131 -14.01 9.01 -1.51
N MET A 132 -13.29 8.41 -0.56
CA MET A 132 -13.56 8.61 0.86
C MET A 132 -12.77 9.82 1.34
N SER A 133 -13.46 10.87 1.78
CA SER A 133 -12.86 12.05 2.39
C SER A 133 -13.73 12.48 3.56
N LEU A 134 -13.20 12.31 4.77
CA LEU A 134 -13.99 12.37 6.00
C LEU A 134 -14.79 13.69 6.09
N PRO A 135 -16.07 13.64 6.48
CA PRO A 135 -16.88 12.46 6.86
C PRO A 135 -17.64 11.82 5.68
N ASN A 136 -17.38 12.25 4.46
CA ASN A 136 -18.21 11.97 3.29
C ASN A 136 -17.62 10.88 2.39
N PHE A 137 -18.50 10.28 1.59
CA PHE A 137 -18.15 9.42 0.48
C PHE A 137 -18.66 10.07 -0.81
N TYR A 138 -17.73 10.44 -1.68
CA TYR A 138 -18.00 11.21 -2.90
C TYR A 138 -17.95 10.31 -4.13
N PHE A 139 -18.78 10.63 -5.11
CA PHE A 139 -18.56 10.28 -6.50
C PHE A 139 -18.22 11.58 -7.25
N ILE A 140 -17.08 11.60 -7.94
CA ILE A 140 -16.61 12.73 -8.73
C ILE A 140 -16.59 12.27 -10.19
N PRO A 141 -17.53 12.75 -11.03
CA PRO A 141 -17.62 12.36 -12.44
C PRO A 141 -16.52 13.00 -13.28
#